data_AF-T0YUM5-F1
#
_entry.id   AF-T0YUM5-F1
#
_cell.length_a   1.000
_cell.length_b   1.000
_cell.length_c   1.000
_cell.angle_alpha   90.00
_cell.angle_beta   90.00
_cell.angle_gamma   90.00
#
_symmetry.space_group_name_H-M   'P 1'
#
loop_
_entity.id
_entity.type
_entity.pdbx_description
1 polymer ?
#
loop_
_entity_poly.entity_id
_entity_poly.type
_entity_poly.pdbx_seq_one_letter_code
_entity_poly.pdbx_strand_id
1 'polypeptide(L)'
;MGYYGRGQLQPKTVACLEEGFEDALSVIVLPEKYRKRLRTTHRQERLNEEIRRRERVIRIFPNTDSALRLVGSLLAEQNEAWAGHHYLDRDEFHEWLAARHPAPPLDNVVSLS
;
A
#
# COMPACT_ATOMS: atom_id res chain seq x y z
N MET A 1 -31.60 21.51 -15.19
CA MET A 1 -31.93 20.58 -16.29
C MET A 1 -30.62 19.98 -16.77
N GLY A 2 -30.15 18.78 -16.42
CA GLY A 2 -30.50 17.75 -15.44
C GLY A 2 -29.48 16.62 -15.65
N TYR A 3 -28.64 16.29 -14.66
CA TYR A 3 -27.76 15.10 -14.68
C TYR A 3 -27.45 14.62 -13.25
N TYR A 4 -28.48 14.39 -12.45
CA TYR A 4 -28.36 13.44 -11.34
C TYR A 4 -29.21 12.23 -11.72
N GLY A 5 -28.65 11.39 -12.60
CA GLY A 5 -29.16 10.04 -12.75
C GLY A 5 -29.09 9.39 -11.37
N ARG A 6 -30.20 8.84 -10.88
CA ARG A 6 -30.20 7.98 -9.69
C ARG A 6 -29.08 6.97 -9.87
N GLY A 7 -28.01 7.10 -9.10
CA GLY A 7 -26.86 6.20 -9.14
C GLY A 7 -27.32 4.83 -8.71
N GLN A 8 -27.78 4.01 -9.66
CA GLN A 8 -28.03 2.61 -9.40
C GLN A 8 -26.67 2.01 -9.06
N LEU A 9 -26.57 1.47 -7.83
CA LEU A 9 -25.40 0.71 -7.41
C LEU A 9 -25.22 -0.43 -8.41
N GLN A 10 -24.13 -0.40 -9.17
CA GLN A 10 -23.85 -1.46 -10.13
C GLN A 10 -23.56 -2.75 -9.35
N PRO A 11 -24.22 -3.88 -9.66
CA PRO A 11 -24.07 -5.12 -8.90
C PRO A 11 -22.62 -5.57 -8.74
N LYS A 12 -21.79 -5.35 -9.77
CA LYS A 12 -20.35 -5.66 -9.74
C LYS A 12 -19.57 -4.81 -8.73
N THR A 13 -19.93 -3.54 -8.57
CA THR A 13 -19.29 -2.64 -7.60
C THR A 13 -19.65 -3.05 -6.18
N VAL A 14 -20.91 -3.43 -5.95
CA VAL A 14 -21.36 -3.92 -4.64
C VAL A 14 -20.65 -5.23 -4.29
N ALA A 15 -20.64 -6.21 -5.19
CA ALA A 15 -19.96 -7.48 -4.97
C ALA A 15 -18.46 -7.31 -4.68
N CYS A 16 -17.76 -6.42 -5.41
CA CYS A 16 -16.35 -6.11 -5.16
C CYS A 16 -16.14 -5.48 -3.78
N LEU A 17 -17.02 -4.57 -3.36
CA LEU A 17 -16.94 -3.97 -2.03
C LEU A 17 -17.21 -5.00 -0.92
N GLU A 18 -18.18 -5.90 -1.11
CA GLU A 18 -18.49 -6.97 -0.17
C GLU A 18 -17.32 -7.94 -0.01
N GLU A 19 -16.69 -8.34 -1.12
CA GLU A 19 -15.52 -9.23 -1.12
C GLU A 19 -14.31 -8.60 -0.41
N GLY A 20 -14.06 -7.31 -0.63
CA GLY A 20 -12.94 -6.58 -0.03
C GLY A 20 -13.26 -5.84 1.27
N PHE A 21 -14.43 -6.08 1.88
CA PHE A 21 -14.92 -5.25 2.98
C PHE A 21 -14.03 -5.32 4.21
N GLU A 22 -13.66 -6.52 4.64
CA GLU A 22 -12.81 -6.74 5.82
C GLU A 22 -11.42 -6.11 5.63
N ASP A 23 -10.83 -6.31 4.45
CA ASP A 23 -9.53 -5.74 4.09
C ASP A 23 -9.58 -4.21 4.09
N ALA A 24 -10.64 -3.60 3.57
CA ALA A 24 -10.82 -2.16 3.55
C ALA A 24 -10.95 -1.57 4.97
N LEU A 25 -11.53 -2.31 5.91
CA LEU A 25 -11.69 -1.88 7.31
C LEU A 25 -10.47 -2.17 8.19
N SER A 26 -9.52 -3.01 7.74
CA SER A 26 -8.32 -3.37 8.50
C SER A 26 -7.53 -2.16 9.01
N VAL A 27 -7.54 -1.03 8.28
CA VAL A 27 -6.85 0.19 8.68
C VAL A 27 -7.44 0.87 9.93
N ILE A 28 -8.70 0.56 10.28
CA ILE A 28 -9.42 1.22 11.39
C ILE A 28 -8.86 0.78 12.74
N VAL A 29 -8.37 -0.44 12.87
CA VAL A 29 -7.81 -0.93 14.15
C VAL A 29 -6.46 -0.32 14.49
N LEU A 30 -5.80 0.35 13.53
CA LEU A 30 -4.52 1.01 13.72
C LEU A 30 -4.66 2.32 14.53
N PRO A 31 -3.59 2.77 15.21
CA PRO A 31 -3.59 4.08 15.86
C PRO A 31 -3.83 5.20 14.85
N GLU A 32 -4.42 6.30 15.32
CA GLU A 32 -4.87 7.39 14.45
C GLU A 32 -3.74 7.98 13.58
N LYS A 33 -2.52 8.05 14.12
CA LYS A 33 -1.30 8.49 13.42
C LYS A 33 -1.06 7.70 12.13
N TYR A 34 -1.20 6.36 12.19
CA TYR A 34 -0.99 5.47 11.05
C TYR A 34 -2.21 5.43 10.13
N ARG A 35 -3.42 5.44 10.70
CA ARG A 35 -4.68 5.42 9.95
C ARG A 35 -4.78 6.57 8.95
N LYS A 36 -4.43 7.79 9.34
CA LYS A 36 -4.47 8.98 8.47
C LYS A 36 -3.68 8.81 7.18
N ARG A 37 -2.55 8.09 7.24
CA ARG A 37 -1.67 7.88 6.08
C ARG A 37 -2.04 6.62 5.29
N LEU A 38 -2.39 5.54 5.98
CA LEU A 38 -2.61 4.23 5.34
C LEU A 38 -4.00 4.07 4.71
N ARG A 39 -5.00 4.88 5.07
CA ARG A 39 -6.34 4.76 4.47
C ARG A 39 -6.40 5.23 3.00
N THR A 40 -5.37 5.92 2.52
CA THR A 40 -5.37 6.50 1.17
C THR A 40 -4.25 5.93 0.31
N THR A 41 -4.51 5.79 -0.98
CA THR A 41 -3.59 5.27 -2.00
C THR A 41 -2.85 6.35 -2.79
N HIS A 42 -2.98 7.63 -2.40
CA HIS A 42 -2.48 8.78 -3.17
C HIS A 42 -1.01 8.69 -3.61
N ARG A 43 -0.13 8.16 -2.75
CA ARG A 43 1.30 8.01 -3.10
C ARG A 43 1.53 6.92 -4.15
N GLN A 44 0.83 5.80 -4.00
CA GLN A 44 0.92 4.69 -4.94
C GLN A 44 0.32 5.10 -6.29
N GLU A 45 -0.80 5.83 -6.27
CA GLU A 45 -1.42 6.39 -7.47
C GLU A 45 -0.47 7.35 -8.20
N ARG A 46 0.13 8.32 -7.49
CA ARG A 46 1.12 9.22 -8.10
C ARG A 46 2.33 8.49 -8.68
N LEU A 47 2.83 7.49 -7.98
CA LEU A 47 3.94 6.68 -8.48
C LEU A 47 3.53 5.90 -9.74
N ASN A 48 2.35 5.29 -9.75
CA ASN A 48 1.81 4.59 -10.91
C ASN A 48 1.57 5.52 -12.10
N GLU A 49 1.10 6.75 -11.85
CA GLU A 49 0.97 7.78 -12.87
C GLU A 49 2.32 8.13 -13.50
N GLU A 50 3.37 8.30 -12.69
CA GLU A 50 4.71 8.59 -13.21
C GLU A 50 5.30 7.42 -14.00
N ILE A 51 5.08 6.17 -13.56
CA ILE A 51 5.42 4.97 -14.33
C ILE A 51 4.75 5.02 -15.71
N ARG A 52 3.42 5.24 -15.75
CA ARG A 52 2.65 5.33 -17.00
C ARG A 52 3.10 6.50 -17.87
N ARG A 53 3.51 7.63 -17.27
CA ARG A 53 4.03 8.79 -17.99
C ARG A 53 5.34 8.47 -18.71
N ARG A 54 6.28 7.81 -18.02
CA ARG A 54 7.57 7.39 -18.60
C ARG A 54 7.41 6.27 -19.63
N GLU A 55 6.52 5.31 -19.37
CA GLU A 55 6.14 4.25 -20.30
C GLU A 55 5.61 4.81 -21.63
N ARG A 56 4.71 5.80 -21.56
CA ARG A 56 4.06 6.40 -22.74
C ARG A 56 5.05 7.00 -23.74
N VAL A 57 6.22 7.46 -23.28
CA VAL A 57 7.28 8.00 -24.15
C VAL A 57 7.95 6.89 -24.96
N ILE A 58 8.15 5.71 -24.36
CA ILE A 58 8.85 4.58 -24.98
C ILE A 58 7.95 3.84 -25.97
N ARG A 59 6.64 3.72 -25.67
CA ARG A 59 5.60 3.00 -26.43
C ARG A 59 5.78 1.48 -26.52
N ILE A 60 6.96 1.00 -26.95
CA ILE A 60 7.27 -0.42 -27.10
C ILE A 60 8.68 -0.67 -26.55
N PHE A 61 8.79 -1.58 -25.59
CA PHE A 61 10.09 -1.98 -25.04
C PHE A 61 10.74 -3.07 -25.90
N PRO A 62 12.07 -3.04 -26.08
CA PRO A 62 12.78 -4.08 -26.83
C PRO A 62 12.84 -5.42 -26.09
N ASN A 63 12.73 -5.43 -24.76
CA ASN A 63 12.66 -6.62 -23.90
C ASN A 63 12.18 -6.24 -22.48
N THR A 64 11.86 -7.26 -21.68
CA THR A 64 11.41 -7.10 -20.28
C THR A 64 12.47 -6.43 -19.40
N ASP A 65 13.75 -6.73 -19.59
CA ASP A 65 14.82 -6.14 -18.77
C ASP A 65 14.90 -4.63 -18.94
N SER A 66 14.63 -4.11 -20.14
CA SER A 66 14.59 -2.67 -20.41
C SER A 66 13.44 -2.00 -19.66
N ALA A 67 12.28 -2.66 -19.57
CA ALA A 67 11.15 -2.17 -18.77
C ALA A 67 11.47 -2.22 -17.27
N LEU A 68 12.09 -3.30 -16.79
CA LEU A 68 12.52 -3.44 -15.41
C LEU A 68 13.54 -2.38 -15.01
N ARG A 69 14.49 -2.02 -15.89
CA ARG A 69 15.45 -0.93 -15.62
C ARG A 69 14.76 0.42 -15.48
N LEU A 70 13.79 0.74 -16.33
CA LEU A 70 13.04 2.00 -16.23
C LEU A 70 12.26 2.07 -14.91
N VAL A 71 11.48 1.03 -14.61
CA VAL A 71 10.68 1.00 -13.38
C VAL A 71 11.59 0.98 -12.15
N GLY A 72 12.63 0.15 -12.15
CA GLY A 72 13.58 0.03 -11.04
C GLY A 72 14.33 1.34 -10.76
N SER A 73 14.80 2.04 -11.79
CA SER A 73 15.45 3.35 -11.61
C SER A 73 14.50 4.40 -11.03
N LEU A 74 13.25 4.48 -11.51
CA LEU A 74 12.24 5.38 -10.94
C LEU A 74 11.93 5.03 -9.47
N LEU A 75 11.83 3.74 -9.14
CA LEU A 75 11.59 3.30 -7.78
C LEU A 75 12.77 3.62 -6.85
N ALA A 76 14.01 3.50 -7.33
CA ALA A 76 15.20 3.88 -6.57
C ALA A 76 15.21 5.40 -6.29
N GLU A 77 14.96 6.22 -7.32
CA GLU A 77 14.83 7.69 -7.20
C GLU A 77 13.74 8.05 -6.17
N GLN A 78 12.58 7.39 -6.26
CA GLN A 78 11.48 7.66 -5.34
C GLN A 78 11.78 7.21 -3.91
N ASN A 79 12.48 6.09 -3.74
CA ASN A 79 12.92 5.59 -2.45
C ASN A 79 13.89 6.56 -1.77
N GLU A 80 14.88 7.07 -2.50
CA GLU A 80 15.80 8.10 -1.99
C GLU A 80 15.06 9.35 -1.55
N ALA A 81 14.11 9.83 -2.36
CA ALA A 81 13.28 10.99 -2.02
C ALA A 81 12.41 10.76 -0.78
N TRP A 82 11.97 9.53 -0.51
CA TRP A 82 11.17 9.21 0.68
C TRP A 82 12.02 8.87 1.91
N ALA A 83 13.25 8.38 1.74
CA ALA A 83 14.13 8.00 2.83
C ALA A 83 14.44 9.17 3.77
N GLY A 84 14.48 10.41 3.25
CA GLY A 84 14.65 11.63 4.06
C GLY A 84 13.43 12.00 4.93
N HIS A 85 12.34 11.25 4.86
CA HIS A 85 11.10 11.55 5.55
C HIS A 85 10.58 10.33 6.33
N HIS A 86 10.59 10.44 7.65
CA HIS A 86 10.00 9.42 8.53
C HIS A 86 8.46 9.48 8.50
N TYR A 87 7.88 8.97 7.41
CA TYR A 87 6.44 8.98 7.20
C TYR A 87 5.69 7.95 8.06
N LEU A 88 6.37 6.94 8.57
CA LEU A 88 5.80 6.03 9.56
C LEU A 88 6.92 5.74 10.54
N ASP A 89 6.67 5.99 11.82
CA ASP A 89 7.59 5.59 12.86
C ASP A 89 7.43 4.10 13.06
N ARG A 90 8.49 3.36 12.74
CA ARG A 90 8.47 1.90 12.77
C ARG A 90 8.58 1.39 14.20
N ASP A 91 9.34 2.06 15.05
CA ASP A 91 9.61 1.63 16.41
C ASP A 91 8.34 1.78 17.25
N GLU A 92 7.69 2.95 17.18
CA GLU A 92 6.38 3.17 17.82
C GLU A 92 5.32 2.15 17.34
N PHE A 93 5.35 1.79 16.05
CA PHE A 93 4.42 0.79 15.51
C PHE A 93 4.67 -0.60 16.09
N HIS A 94 5.94 -1.01 16.19
CA HIS A 94 6.33 -2.30 16.76
C HIS A 94 6.02 -2.39 18.25
N GLU A 95 6.23 -1.30 19.00
CA GLU A 95 5.83 -1.21 20.40
C GLU A 95 4.31 -1.35 20.57
N TRP A 96 3.53 -0.63 19.77
CA TRP A 96 2.06 -0.76 19.75
C TRP A 96 1.60 -2.19 19.42
N LEU A 97 2.25 -2.81 18.42
CA LEU A 97 1.92 -4.18 18.00
C LEU A 97 2.21 -5.20 19.11
N ALA A 98 3.39 -5.09 19.75
CA ALA A 98 3.81 -5.98 20.83
C ALA A 98 2.89 -5.88 22.06
N ALA A 99 2.40 -4.68 22.39
CA ALA A 99 1.44 -4.49 23.49
C ALA A 99 0.08 -5.16 23.23
N ARG A 100 -0.30 -5.33 21.96
CA ARG A 100 -1.61 -5.85 21.53
C ARG A 100 -1.58 -7.35 21.20
N HIS A 101 -0.45 -7.84 20.74
CA HIS A 101 -0.16 -9.25 20.48
C HIS A 101 1.15 -9.62 21.17
N PRO A 102 1.14 -9.81 22.50
CA PRO A 102 2.34 -10.28 23.19
C PRO A 102 2.76 -11.60 22.56
N ALA A 103 4.06 -11.75 22.29
CA ALA A 103 4.59 -12.99 21.76
C ALA A 103 4.11 -14.16 22.65
N PRO A 104 3.67 -15.29 22.06
CA PRO A 104 3.35 -16.46 22.86
C PRO A 104 4.55 -16.79 23.75
N PRO A 105 4.34 -17.22 25.01
CA PRO A 105 5.44 -17.63 25.87
C PRO A 105 6.34 -18.59 25.10
N LEU A 106 7.65 -18.32 25.11
CA LEU A 106 8.64 -19.26 24.56
C LEU A 106 8.79 -20.46 25.52
N ASP A 107 7.70 -21.15 25.78
CA ASP A 107 7.77 -22.52 26.29
C ASP A 107 8.16 -23.40 25.11
N ASN A 108 9.26 -24.13 25.27
CA ASN A 108 9.82 -25.14 24.36
C ASN A 108 10.96 -24.67 23.43
N VAL A 109 11.95 -23.94 23.96
CA VAL A 109 13.33 -24.19 23.50
C VAL A 109 13.75 -25.53 24.10
N VAL A 110 13.45 -26.63 23.39
CA VAL A 110 14.16 -27.88 23.61
C VAL A 110 15.62 -27.57 23.29
N SER A 111 16.47 -27.50 24.33
CA SER A 111 17.92 -27.58 24.16
C SER A 111 18.22 -28.87 23.42
N LEU A 112 18.45 -28.77 22.11
CA LEU A 112 19.16 -29.82 21.38
C LEU A 112 20.60 -29.75 21.87
N SER A 113 20.95 -30.75 22.67
CA SER A 113 22.31 -31.07 23.10
C SER A 113 23.20 -31.38 21.90
#